data_AF-A0A160TNX3-F1
#
_entry.id   AF-A0A160TNX3-F1
#
_cell.length_a   1.000
_cell.length_b   1.000
_cell.length_c   1.000
_cell.angle_alpha   90.00
_cell.angle_beta   90.00
_cell.angle_gamma   90.00
#
_symmetry.space_group_name_H-M   'P 1'
#
loop_
_entity.id
_entity.type
_entity.pdbx_description
1 polymer ?
#
loop_
_entity_poly.entity_id
_entity_poly.type
_entity_poly.pdbx_seq_one_letter_code
_entity_poly.pdbx_strand_id
1 'polypeptide(L)'
;MVAVNVNSGKIAWRVPLGTTDSLPEGMRDTGRLSSGAPIVTATGLAFFGGTDENKMRAFDTRTGKVLWTATLPAAIYGSAITYAGKSGRQYVAAVDTGGFNGAPVSSDAVLAFALPNAGSKK
;
A
#
# COMPACT_ATOMS: atom_id res chain seq x y z
N MET A 1 9.26 -2.49 -4.92
CA MET A 1 8.85 -1.21 -5.50
C MET A 1 10.10 -0.53 -5.98
N VAL A 2 10.03 0.10 -7.14
CA VAL A 2 11.16 0.79 -7.75
C VAL A 2 10.71 2.21 -8.02
N ALA A 3 11.51 3.19 -7.61
CA ALA A 3 11.36 4.56 -8.09
C ALA A 3 12.42 4.82 -9.15
N VAL A 4 11.99 5.43 -10.25
CA VAL A 4 12.84 5.80 -11.37
C VAL A 4 12.77 7.31 -11.54
N ASN A 5 13.92 7.96 -11.64
CA ASN A 5 14.00 9.36 -12.00
C ASN A 5 13.71 9.49 -13.51
N VAL A 6 12.58 10.11 -13.85
CA VAL A 6 12.11 10.21 -15.25
C VAL A 6 12.98 11.09 -16.13
N ASN A 7 13.74 12.04 -15.57
CA ASN A 7 14.63 12.91 -16.35
C ASN A 7 15.91 12.17 -16.80
N SER A 8 16.36 11.20 -16.02
CA SER A 8 17.65 10.52 -16.23
C SER A 8 17.54 9.02 -16.51
N GLY A 9 16.37 8.42 -16.30
CA GLY A 9 16.16 6.98 -16.37
C GLY A 9 16.81 6.17 -15.23
N LYS A 10 17.48 6.83 -14.28
CA LYS A 10 18.18 6.15 -13.19
C LYS A 10 17.22 5.66 -12.11
N ILE A 11 17.49 4.48 -11.55
CA ILE A 11 16.79 3.99 -10.35
C ILE A 11 17.20 4.89 -9.18
N ALA A 12 16.21 5.55 -8.56
CA ALA A 12 16.43 6.34 -7.35
C ALA A 12 16.54 5.43 -6.12
N TRP A 13 15.69 4.41 -6.04
CA TRP A 13 15.74 3.37 -5.03
C TRP A 13 14.94 2.14 -5.46
N ARG A 14 15.23 1.01 -4.81
CA ARG A 14 14.50 -0.25 -4.93
C ARG A 14 14.34 -0.87 -3.55
N VAL A 15 13.12 -1.24 -3.21
CA VAL A 15 12.79 -1.98 -1.97
C VAL A 15 11.95 -3.21 -2.32
N PRO A 16 12.06 -4.33 -1.60
CA PRO A 16 11.14 -5.46 -1.76
C PRO A 16 9.69 -5.03 -1.52
N LEU A 17 8.73 -5.58 -2.28
CA LEU A 17 7.31 -5.41 -1.98
C LEU A 17 6.83 -6.63 -1.22
N GLY A 18 6.67 -6.45 0.07
CA GLY A 18 6.00 -7.40 0.93
C GLY A 18 6.87 -8.37 1.68
N THR A 19 6.25 -9.03 2.64
CA THR A 19 6.91 -9.81 3.69
C THR A 19 6.36 -11.23 3.82
N THR A 20 7.17 -12.11 4.39
CA THR A 20 6.75 -13.46 4.81
C THR A 20 6.88 -13.57 6.32
N ASP A 21 5.77 -13.34 7.04
CA ASP A 21 5.76 -13.24 8.50
C ASP A 21 6.20 -14.52 9.22
N SER A 22 6.06 -15.68 8.57
CA SER A 22 6.49 -16.97 9.11
C SER A 22 8.01 -17.16 9.16
N LEU A 23 8.80 -16.31 8.49
CA LEU A 23 10.25 -16.37 8.53
C LEU A 23 10.83 -15.66 9.77
N PRO A 24 12.07 -15.99 10.17
CA PRO A 24 12.78 -15.28 11.23
C PRO A 24 12.89 -13.77 10.96
N GLU A 25 12.97 -13.00 12.05
CA GLU A 25 13.25 -11.57 11.98
C GLU A 25 14.55 -11.30 11.20
N GLY A 26 14.55 -10.27 10.36
CA GLY A 26 15.64 -9.99 9.42
C GLY A 26 15.58 -10.76 8.08
N MET A 27 14.75 -11.81 7.99
CA MET A 27 14.53 -12.57 6.74
C MET A 27 13.13 -12.38 6.14
N ARG A 28 12.31 -11.51 6.74
CA ARG A 28 10.91 -11.33 6.36
C ARG A 28 10.71 -10.53 5.08
N ASP A 29 11.65 -9.69 4.66
CA ASP A 29 11.55 -8.84 3.46
C ASP A 29 11.82 -9.64 2.18
N THR A 30 10.95 -10.61 1.90
CA THR A 30 11.14 -11.60 0.83
C THR A 30 10.81 -11.08 -0.56
N GLY A 31 9.97 -10.04 -0.66
CA GLY A 31 9.37 -9.68 -1.95
C GLY A 31 8.32 -10.71 -2.34
N ARG A 32 7.06 -10.38 -2.07
CA ARG A 32 5.90 -11.21 -2.37
C ARG A 32 5.41 -11.00 -3.79
N LEU A 33 4.61 -11.96 -4.27
CA LEU A 33 3.88 -11.78 -5.51
C LEU A 33 3.02 -10.52 -5.39
N SER A 34 3.14 -9.63 -6.37
CA SER A 34 2.45 -8.34 -6.33
C SER A 34 1.82 -7.97 -7.65
N SER A 35 0.62 -7.41 -7.61
CA SER A 35 -0.08 -6.83 -8.76
C SER A 35 -0.81 -5.54 -8.33
N GLY A 36 -1.16 -4.69 -9.28
CA GLY A 36 -1.77 -3.38 -9.02
C GLY A 36 -0.77 -2.23 -9.05
N ALA A 37 -1.27 -1.01 -8.88
CA ALA A 37 -0.46 0.21 -8.96
C ALA A 37 -0.54 1.03 -7.65
N PRO A 38 0.56 1.69 -7.25
CA PRO A 38 0.52 2.60 -6.13
C PRO A 38 -0.19 3.90 -6.52
N ILE A 39 -0.82 4.55 -5.54
CA ILE A 39 -1.16 5.97 -5.65
C ILE A 39 -0.13 6.82 -4.93
N VAL A 40 0.28 7.92 -5.55
CA VAL A 40 1.26 8.87 -5.01
C VAL A 40 0.57 10.19 -4.69
N THR A 41 0.84 10.75 -3.50
CA THR A 41 0.33 12.05 -3.07
C THR A 41 1.38 13.14 -3.23
N ALA A 42 0.91 14.40 -3.33
CA ALA A 42 1.79 15.56 -3.38
C ALA A 42 2.66 15.72 -2.11
N THR A 43 2.26 15.11 -0.99
CA THR A 43 3.00 15.13 0.28
C THR A 43 4.17 14.15 0.32
N GLY A 44 4.41 13.40 -0.76
CA GLY A 44 5.52 12.43 -0.82
C GLY A 44 5.21 11.08 -0.19
N LEU A 45 3.93 10.68 -0.17
CA LEU A 45 3.51 9.34 0.24
C LEU A 45 3.08 8.52 -0.97
N ALA A 46 3.50 7.25 -1.02
CA ALA A 46 2.98 6.26 -1.95
C ALA A 46 2.22 5.17 -1.17
N PHE A 47 0.98 4.88 -1.56
CA PHE A 47 0.18 3.82 -0.95
C PHE A 47 0.07 2.62 -1.89
N PHE A 48 0.34 1.41 -1.38
CA PHE A 48 0.29 0.18 -2.15
C PHE A 48 -0.20 -0.99 -1.30
N GLY A 49 -1.14 -1.78 -1.81
CA GLY A 49 -1.69 -2.96 -1.12
C GLY A 49 -1.70 -4.24 -1.95
N GLY A 50 -0.95 -4.25 -3.04
CA GLY A 50 -1.01 -5.26 -4.08
C GLY A 50 -0.25 -6.55 -3.82
N THR A 51 0.22 -6.79 -2.61
CA THR A 51 0.94 -8.01 -2.22
C THR A 51 -0.02 -9.06 -1.66
N ASP A 52 0.25 -10.33 -1.95
CA ASP A 52 -0.57 -11.50 -1.53
C ASP A 52 -0.60 -11.79 -0.01
N GLU A 53 0.04 -10.97 0.81
CA GLU A 53 0.04 -11.04 2.27
C GLU A 53 -1.05 -10.15 2.92
N ASN A 54 -1.96 -9.60 2.12
CA ASN A 54 -3.11 -8.79 2.57
C ASN A 54 -2.70 -7.59 3.44
N LYS A 55 -1.64 -6.87 3.04
CA LYS A 55 -1.19 -5.63 3.72
C LYS A 55 -1.23 -4.44 2.79
N MET A 56 -1.78 -3.34 3.26
CA MET A 56 -1.60 -2.02 2.65
C MET A 56 -0.50 -1.25 3.36
N ARG A 57 0.40 -0.64 2.61
CA ARG A 57 1.53 0.11 3.13
C ARG A 57 1.57 1.52 2.57
N ALA A 58 2.05 2.46 3.39
CA ALA A 58 2.45 3.78 2.95
C ALA A 58 3.98 3.86 2.95
N PHE A 59 4.55 4.36 1.87
CA PHE A 59 5.98 4.51 1.66
C PHE A 59 6.34 5.99 1.52
N ASP A 60 7.49 6.38 2.05
CA ASP A 60 8.15 7.64 1.73
C ASP A 60 8.66 7.58 0.28
N THR A 61 8.25 8.52 -0.58
CA THR A 61 8.60 8.48 -2.01
C THR A 61 10.06 8.79 -2.31
N ARG A 62 10.79 9.44 -1.38
CA ARG A 62 12.19 9.81 -1.55
C ARG A 62 13.12 8.64 -1.24
N THR A 63 12.72 7.78 -0.30
CA THR A 63 13.59 6.73 0.26
C THR A 63 13.07 5.32 0.02
N GLY A 64 11.77 5.15 -0.26
CA GLY A 64 11.12 3.85 -0.30
C GLY A 64 10.87 3.23 1.08
N LYS A 65 11.11 3.96 2.18
CA LYS A 65 10.88 3.47 3.54
C LYS A 65 9.39 3.31 3.81
N VAL A 66 9.00 2.18 4.41
CA VAL A 66 7.63 1.97 4.92
C VAL A 66 7.41 2.85 6.15
N LEU A 67 6.37 3.69 6.13
CA LEU A 67 5.99 4.58 7.22
C LEU A 67 4.75 4.10 7.97
N TRP A 68 3.90 3.32 7.30
CA TRP A 68 2.65 2.81 7.87
C TRP A 68 2.29 1.49 7.20
N THR A 69 1.59 0.63 7.94
CA THR A 69 1.08 -0.65 7.46
C THR A 69 -0.27 -0.94 8.11
N ALA A 70 -1.22 -1.45 7.34
CA ALA A 70 -2.45 -2.06 7.83
C ALA A 70 -2.62 -3.47 7.25
N THR A 71 -3.00 -4.41 8.11
CA THR A 71 -3.45 -5.74 7.69
C THR A 71 -4.92 -5.65 7.30
N LEU A 72 -5.26 -6.26 6.17
CA LEU A 72 -6.57 -6.24 5.54
C LEU A 72 -7.18 -7.65 5.49
N PRO A 73 -8.50 -7.77 5.33
CA PRO A 73 -9.14 -9.05 5.00
C PRO A 73 -8.62 -9.66 3.69
N ALA A 74 -8.34 -8.84 2.68
CA ALA A 74 -7.76 -9.30 1.41
C ALA A 74 -6.77 -8.30 0.78
N ALA A 75 -6.01 -8.76 -0.21
CA ALA A 75 -5.09 -7.93 -0.98
C ALA A 75 -5.84 -6.97 -1.93
N ILE A 76 -5.21 -5.82 -2.19
CA ILE A 76 -5.71 -4.78 -3.10
C ILE A 76 -4.96 -4.92 -4.44
N TYR A 77 -5.44 -5.80 -5.32
CA TYR A 77 -4.82 -5.96 -6.66
C TYR A 77 -5.26 -4.89 -7.66
N GLY A 78 -6.28 -4.09 -7.31
CA GLY A 78 -6.61 -2.85 -8.02
C GLY A 78 -5.67 -1.69 -7.66
N SER A 79 -6.08 -0.47 -7.99
CA SER A 79 -5.38 0.73 -7.55
C SER A 79 -6.16 1.43 -6.44
N ALA A 80 -5.45 1.91 -5.42
CA ALA A 80 -6.04 2.82 -4.46
C ALA A 80 -6.29 4.19 -5.10
N ILE A 81 -7.25 4.93 -4.55
CA ILE A 81 -7.52 6.33 -4.88
C ILE A 81 -7.40 7.21 -3.64
N THR A 82 -7.28 8.52 -3.84
CA THR A 82 -7.42 9.50 -2.76
C THR A 82 -8.39 10.60 -3.16
N TYR A 83 -9.18 11.06 -2.20
CA TYR A 83 -10.18 12.11 -2.41
C TYR A 83 -10.40 12.91 -1.12
N ALA A 84 -10.96 14.11 -1.25
CA ALA A 84 -11.46 14.88 -0.12
C ALA A 84 -12.96 14.62 0.06
N GLY A 85 -13.36 14.24 1.27
CA GLY A 85 -14.77 14.13 1.64
C GLY A 85 -15.44 15.51 1.78
N LYS A 86 -16.76 15.51 2.04
CA LYS A 86 -17.54 16.76 2.20
C LYS A 86 -17.01 17.68 3.31
N SER A 87 -16.37 17.13 4.33
CA SER A 87 -15.75 17.89 5.43
C SER A 87 -14.36 18.45 5.09
N GLY A 88 -13.86 18.25 3.87
CA GLY A 88 -12.48 18.55 3.49
C GLY A 88 -11.44 17.53 3.98
N ARG A 89 -11.85 16.54 4.78
CA ARG A 89 -10.95 15.45 5.23
C ARG A 89 -10.52 14.59 4.06
N GLN A 90 -9.22 14.33 3.93
CA GLN A 90 -8.67 13.46 2.90
C GLN A 90 -8.78 11.98 3.29
N TYR A 91 -9.19 11.17 2.33
CA TYR A 91 -9.29 9.73 2.45
C TYR A 91 -8.40 9.05 1.41
N VAL A 92 -7.89 7.88 1.76
CA VAL A 92 -7.32 6.91 0.81
C VAL A 92 -8.26 5.71 0.79
N ALA A 93 -8.77 5.35 -0.39
CA ALA A 93 -9.74 4.28 -0.53
C ALA A 93 -9.29 3.23 -1.53
N ALA A 94 -9.68 1.99 -1.29
CA ALA A 94 -9.35 0.84 -2.12
C ALA A 94 -10.41 -0.24 -1.99
N VAL A 95 -10.46 -1.14 -2.98
CA VAL A 95 -11.27 -2.35 -2.93
C VAL A 95 -10.37 -3.52 -2.56
N ASP A 96 -10.69 -4.25 -1.51
CA ASP A 96 -9.97 -5.45 -1.09
C ASP A 96 -10.76 -6.71 -1.49
N THR A 97 -10.39 -7.31 -2.61
CA THR A 97 -11.09 -8.51 -3.11
C THR A 97 -10.22 -9.77 -2.98
N GLY A 98 -8.89 -9.63 -3.07
CA GLY A 98 -8.02 -10.78 -3.29
C GLY A 98 -8.21 -11.35 -4.70
N GLY A 99 -8.08 -12.67 -4.87
CA GLY A 99 -8.44 -13.32 -6.14
C GLY A 99 -7.44 -13.19 -7.30
N PHE A 100 -6.14 -13.02 -7.05
CA PHE A 100 -5.12 -12.94 -8.10
C PHE A 100 -4.33 -14.25 -8.25
N ASN A 101 -3.87 -14.54 -9.47
CA ASN A 101 -3.02 -15.69 -9.78
C ASN A 101 -3.59 -17.05 -9.31
N GLY A 102 -4.90 -17.25 -9.52
CA GLY A 102 -5.59 -18.50 -9.15
C GLY A 102 -5.92 -18.63 -7.65
N ALA A 103 -5.53 -17.66 -6.82
CA ALA A 103 -6.00 -17.61 -5.44
C ALA A 103 -7.51 -17.34 -5.38
N PRO A 104 -8.24 -17.86 -4.38
CA PRO A 104 -9.65 -17.56 -4.21
C PRO A 104 -9.87 -16.08 -3.85
N VAL A 105 -11.07 -15.58 -4.15
CA VAL A 105 -11.58 -14.32 -3.59
C VAL A 105 -11.76 -14.50 -2.09
N SER A 106 -11.27 -13.56 -1.28
CA SER A 106 -11.31 -13.64 0.18
C SER A 106 -12.00 -12.46 0.87
N SER A 107 -12.42 -11.45 0.11
CA SER A 107 -13.21 -10.32 0.59
C SER A 107 -13.97 -9.67 -0.58
N ASP A 108 -14.88 -8.75 -0.27
CA ASP A 108 -15.59 -7.89 -1.21
C ASP A 108 -16.01 -6.61 -0.48
N ALA A 109 -15.04 -5.73 -0.22
CA ALA A 109 -15.30 -4.50 0.51
C ALA A 109 -14.54 -3.31 -0.07
N VAL A 110 -15.10 -2.12 0.19
CA VAL A 110 -14.44 -0.84 -0.02
C VAL A 110 -13.92 -0.36 1.32
N LEU A 111 -12.60 -0.23 1.42
CA LEU A 111 -11.93 0.30 2.60
C LEU A 111 -11.58 1.77 2.39
N ALA A 112 -11.76 2.60 3.41
CA ALA A 112 -11.36 4.00 3.39
C ALA A 112 -10.59 4.37 4.67
N PHE A 113 -9.36 4.83 4.49
CA PHE A 113 -8.44 5.23 5.55
C PHE A 113 -8.35 6.76 5.61
N ALA A 114 -8.30 7.31 6.81
CA ALA A 114 -8.03 8.72 7.04
C ALA A 114 -7.41 8.91 8.43
N LEU A 115 -6.63 9.98 8.60
CA LEU A 115 -6.11 10.36 9.92
C LEU A 115 -7.26 10.61 10.90
N PRO A 116 -7.10 10.29 12.20
CA PRO A 116 -8.11 10.58 13.22
C PRO A 116 -8.58 12.05 13.16
N ASN A 117 -9.83 12.30 13.53
CA ASN A 117 -10.29 13.68 13.67
C ASN A 117 -9.50 14.33 14.82
N ALA A 118 -9.18 15.62 14.68
CA ALA A 118 -8.62 16.41 15.78
C ALA A 118 -9.64 16.41 16.94
N GLY A 119 -9.49 15.49 17.89
CA GLY A 119 -10.44 15.26 18.99
C GLY A 119 -10.72 13.80 19.31
N SER A 120 -10.52 12.87 18.37
CA SER A 120 -10.61 11.43 18.66
C SER A 120 -9.26 10.94 19.19
N LYS A 121 -9.07 10.96 20.52
CA LYS A 121 -8.03 10.11 21.13
C LYS A 121 -8.50 8.65 21.07
N LYS A 122 -7.56 7.74 20.82
CA LYS A 122 -7.74 6.30 21.01
C LYS A 122 -8.09 6.00 22.46
#